data_AF-A0A2R6QAW7-F1
#
_entry.id   AF-A0A2R6QAW7-F1
#
_cell.length_a   1.000
_cell.length_b   1.000
_cell.length_c   1.000
_cell.angle_alpha   90.00
_cell.angle_beta   90.00
_cell.angle_gamma   90.00
#
_symmetry.space_group_name_H-M   'P 1'
#
loop_
_entity.id
_entity.type
_entity.pdbx_description
1 polymer ?
#
loop_
_entity_poly.entity_id
_entity_poly.type
_entity_poly.pdbx_seq_one_letter_code
_entity_poly.pdbx_strand_id
1 'polypeptide(L)'
;MAFMRSVKVAPNSASLEEARSRVFDFFRSACRSIPTIMDIYNLQDVVSPSELRSSISSQIRKNSHITNPKVIDMLLFKGMEELGNIVEHAKQRHHIIGQYVVGRGGLVQDLGPKDQGSSNFLKNFYGGNYF
;
A
#
# COMPACT_ATOMS: atom_id res chain seq x y z
N MET A 1 -11.62 -10.86 17.33
CA MET A 1 -11.58 -10.98 15.86
C MET A 1 -12.95 -10.62 15.29
N ALA A 2 -13.13 -9.40 14.77
CA ALA A 2 -14.42 -8.93 14.27
C ALA A 2 -14.27 -7.92 13.12
N PHE A 3 -13.36 -8.17 12.17
CA PHE A 3 -13.19 -7.28 11.01
C PHE A 3 -14.09 -7.65 9.82
N MET A 4 -14.57 -8.90 9.75
CA MET A 4 -15.36 -9.42 8.62
C MET A 4 -16.82 -9.78 8.95
N ARG A 5 -17.50 -9.02 9.82
CA ARG A 5 -18.97 -9.08 9.85
C ARG A 5 -19.54 -8.17 8.76
N SER A 6 -19.74 -8.77 7.59
CA SER A 6 -20.50 -8.25 6.44
C SER A 6 -19.76 -7.28 5.54
N VAL A 7 -18.99 -7.80 4.57
CA VAL A 7 -18.74 -7.08 3.31
C VAL A 7 -20.06 -7.09 2.53
N LYS A 8 -21.05 -6.29 2.95
CA LYS A 8 -22.11 -5.88 2.03
C LYS A 8 -21.43 -5.05 0.96
N VAL A 9 -21.61 -5.42 -0.30
CA VAL A 9 -21.18 -4.58 -1.42
C VAL A 9 -21.88 -3.24 -1.23
N ALA A 10 -21.12 -2.27 -0.74
CA ALA A 10 -21.67 -0.96 -0.46
C ALA A 10 -22.06 -0.36 -1.82
N PRO A 11 -23.21 0.35 -1.92
CA PRO A 11 -23.61 0.94 -3.19
C PRO A 11 -22.47 1.83 -3.73
N ASN A 12 -22.34 1.88 -5.05
CA ASN A 12 -21.39 2.77 -5.70
C ASN A 12 -21.68 4.21 -5.26
N SER A 13 -20.63 4.97 -4.96
CA SER A 13 -20.70 6.36 -4.58
C SER A 13 -21.41 7.15 -5.67
N ALA A 14 -22.42 7.92 -5.29
CA ALA A 14 -23.19 8.75 -6.21
C ALA A 14 -22.41 10.01 -6.63
N SER A 15 -21.42 10.41 -5.82
CA SER A 15 -20.61 11.60 -6.03
C SER A 15 -19.14 11.40 -5.64
N LEU A 16 -18.28 12.31 -6.09
CA LEU A 16 -16.87 12.33 -5.69
C LEU A 16 -16.69 12.64 -4.19
N GLU A 17 -17.58 13.45 -3.61
CA GLU A 17 -17.58 13.82 -2.20
C GLU A 17 -17.81 12.57 -1.31
N GLU A 18 -18.79 11.75 -1.68
CA GLU A 18 -19.09 10.50 -1.00
C GLU A 18 -17.92 9.51 -1.09
N ALA A 19 -17.35 9.35 -2.30
CA ALA A 19 -16.18 8.50 -2.51
C ALA A 19 -14.98 8.96 -1.66
N ARG A 20 -14.75 10.27 -1.56
CA ARG A 20 -13.71 10.85 -0.71
C ARG A 20 -13.94 10.56 0.77
N SER A 21 -15.18 10.72 1.26
CA SER A 21 -15.52 10.40 2.65
C SER A 21 -15.17 8.94 2.98
N ARG A 22 -15.56 8.01 2.10
CA ARG A 22 -15.27 6.58 2.25
C ARG A 22 -13.78 6.26 2.26
N VAL A 23 -12.99 6.93 1.41
CA VAL A 23 -11.53 6.80 1.42
C VAL A 23 -10.94 7.22 2.77
N PHE A 24 -11.45 8.28 3.40
CA PHE A 24 -11.00 8.69 4.74
C PHE A 24 -11.39 7.68 5.82
N ASP A 25 -12.58 7.09 5.74
CA ASP A 25 -13.02 6.06 6.69
C ASP A 25 -12.19 4.78 6.58
N PHE A 26 -11.86 4.37 5.36
CA PHE A 26 -10.89 3.32 5.11
C PHE A 26 -9.51 3.66 5.68
N PHE A 27 -8.98 4.86 5.41
CA PHE A 27 -7.68 5.28 5.94
C PHE A 27 -7.62 5.22 7.47
N ARG A 28 -8.67 5.71 8.15
CA ARG A 28 -8.80 5.63 9.62
C ARG A 28 -8.83 4.17 10.08
N SER A 29 -9.61 3.33 9.42
CA SER A 29 -9.74 1.90 9.74
C SER A 29 -8.41 1.18 9.59
N ALA A 30 -7.71 1.40 8.47
CA ALA A 30 -6.38 0.85 8.22
C ALA A 30 -5.37 1.32 9.27
N CYS A 31 -5.35 2.61 9.62
CA CYS A 31 -4.46 3.15 10.65
C CYS A 31 -4.72 2.56 12.05
N ARG A 32 -5.97 2.24 12.38
CA ARG A 32 -6.34 1.58 13.64
C ARG A 32 -5.92 0.11 13.69
N SER A 33 -5.82 -0.55 12.53
CA SER A 33 -5.36 -1.94 12.44
C SER A 33 -3.84 -2.09 12.54
N ILE A 34 -3.06 -1.00 12.35
CA ILE A 34 -1.59 -1.06 12.33
C ILE A 34 -0.98 -1.71 13.58
N PRO A 35 -1.36 -1.37 14.83
CA PRO A 35 -0.79 -2.02 16.01
C PRO A 35 -0.92 -3.54 15.96
N THR A 36 -2.09 -4.04 15.56
CA THR A 36 -2.33 -5.47 15.39
C THR A 36 -1.48 -6.07 14.27
N ILE A 37 -1.34 -5.38 13.14
CA ILE A 37 -0.48 -5.81 12.03
C ILE A 37 1.00 -5.87 12.46
N MET A 38 1.46 -4.89 13.23
CA MET A 38 2.83 -4.86 13.77
C MET A 38 3.11 -6.10 14.60
N ASP A 39 2.17 -6.48 15.48
CA ASP A 39 2.32 -7.65 16.36
C ASP A 39 2.22 -8.97 15.59
N ILE A 40 1.20 -9.11 14.73
CA ILE A 40 0.97 -10.31 13.91
C ILE A 40 2.19 -10.66 13.04
N TYR A 41 2.86 -9.65 12.48
CA TYR A 41 3.99 -9.85 11.58
C TYR A 41 5.35 -9.51 12.22
N ASN A 42 5.40 -9.22 13.52
CA ASN A 42 6.59 -8.85 14.30
C ASN A 42 7.39 -7.64 13.76
N LEU A 43 6.78 -6.65 13.13
CA LEU A 43 7.45 -5.66 12.27
C LEU A 43 8.28 -4.57 13.01
N GLN A 44 8.40 -4.65 14.33
CA GLN A 44 9.01 -3.60 15.18
C GLN A 44 10.49 -3.34 14.86
N ASP A 45 11.19 -4.33 14.32
CA ASP A 45 12.60 -4.28 13.96
C ASP A 45 12.86 -3.67 12.57
N VAL A 46 11.82 -3.53 11.73
CA VAL A 46 11.97 -3.11 10.33
C VAL A 46 11.24 -1.82 9.97
N VAL A 47 10.20 -1.45 10.72
CA VAL A 47 9.39 -0.26 10.41
C VAL A 47 8.69 0.26 11.66
N SER A 48 8.52 1.58 11.75
CA SER A 48 7.69 2.18 12.79
C SER A 48 6.20 2.23 12.38
N PRO A 49 5.27 2.28 13.34
CA PRO A 49 3.84 2.49 13.03
C PRO A 49 3.59 3.79 12.25
N SER A 50 4.41 4.82 12.43
CA SER A 50 4.29 6.09 11.70
C SER A 50 4.64 5.91 10.22
N GLU A 51 5.71 5.19 9.91
CA GLU A 51 6.10 4.89 8.53
C GLU A 51 5.04 4.05 7.82
N LEU A 52 4.43 3.06 8.49
CA LEU A 52 3.32 2.31 7.90
C LEU A 52 2.10 3.20 7.59
N ARG A 53 1.76 4.17 8.47
CA ARG A 53 0.69 5.15 8.18
C ARG A 53 1.04 5.99 6.96
N SER A 54 2.29 6.42 6.84
CA SER A 54 2.80 7.15 5.69
C SER A 54 2.74 6.30 4.41
N SER A 55 3.08 5.02 4.47
CA SER A 55 2.98 4.09 3.35
C SER A 55 1.53 3.93 2.88
N ILE A 56 0.56 3.75 3.78
CA ILE A 56 -0.87 3.69 3.43
C ILE A 56 -1.29 5.01 2.77
N SER A 57 -0.91 6.15 3.35
CA SER A 57 -1.23 7.47 2.79
C SER A 57 -0.64 7.65 1.39
N SER A 58 0.60 7.19 1.16
CA SER A 58 1.26 7.20 -0.14
C SER A 58 0.50 6.35 -1.17
N GLN A 59 0.05 5.14 -0.81
CA GLN A 59 -0.73 4.29 -1.72
C GLN A 59 -2.07 4.94 -2.12
N ILE A 60 -2.75 5.60 -1.19
CA ILE A 60 -3.98 6.36 -1.50
C ILE A 60 -3.65 7.53 -2.44
N ARG A 61 -2.61 8.30 -2.13
CA ARG A 61 -2.21 9.50 -2.91
C ARG A 61 -1.72 9.17 -4.32
N LYS A 62 -1.12 8.01 -4.58
CA LYS A 62 -0.74 7.56 -5.93
C LYS A 62 -1.92 7.61 -6.91
N ASN A 63 -3.13 7.39 -6.41
CA ASN A 63 -4.37 7.36 -7.19
C ASN A 63 -5.18 8.67 -7.09
N SER A 64 -4.61 9.73 -6.52
CA SER A 64 -5.32 11.01 -6.29
C SER A 64 -5.77 11.74 -7.57
N HIS A 65 -5.18 11.42 -8.71
CA HIS A 65 -5.53 11.96 -10.02
C HIS A 65 -6.85 11.39 -10.58
N ILE A 66 -7.38 10.32 -9.97
CA ILE A 66 -8.61 9.67 -10.42
C ILE A 66 -9.83 10.47 -9.95
N THR A 67 -10.67 10.86 -10.90
CA THR A 67 -11.86 11.68 -10.66
C THR A 67 -13.17 10.91 -10.79
N ASN A 68 -13.15 9.69 -11.37
CA ASN A 68 -14.34 8.86 -11.54
C ASN A 68 -14.70 8.14 -10.22
N PRO A 69 -15.86 8.43 -9.59
CA PRO A 69 -16.23 7.84 -8.29
C PRO A 69 -16.28 6.31 -8.30
N LYS A 70 -16.74 5.70 -9.40
CA LYS A 70 -16.82 4.24 -9.53
C LYS A 70 -15.44 3.57 -9.52
N VAL A 71 -14.45 4.23 -10.12
CA VAL A 71 -13.06 3.74 -10.12
C VAL A 71 -12.47 3.87 -8.72
N ILE A 72 -12.78 4.96 -8.00
CA ILE A 72 -12.38 5.14 -6.61
C ILE A 72 -12.97 4.05 -5.73
N ASP A 73 -14.26 3.74 -5.86
CA ASP A 73 -14.90 2.65 -5.10
C ASP A 73 -14.26 1.29 -5.39
N MET A 74 -13.92 1.00 -6.65
CA MET A 74 -13.23 -0.24 -7.00
C MET A 74 -11.83 -0.31 -6.37
N LEU A 75 -11.07 0.78 -6.38
CA LEU A 75 -9.77 0.84 -5.70
C LEU A 75 -9.90 0.71 -4.18
N LEU A 76 -10.94 1.32 -3.60
CA LEU A 76 -11.26 1.21 -2.19
C LEU A 76 -11.58 -0.25 -1.81
N PHE A 77 -12.39 -0.93 -2.63
CA PHE A 77 -12.69 -2.36 -2.47
C PHE A 77 -11.41 -3.20 -2.46
N LYS A 78 -10.53 -3.01 -3.43
CA LYS A 78 -9.22 -3.68 -3.47
C LYS A 78 -8.38 -3.39 -2.22
N GLY A 79 -8.39 -2.14 -1.74
CA GLY A 79 -7.70 -1.75 -0.52
C GLY A 79 -8.27 -2.41 0.74
N MET A 80 -9.60 -2.55 0.83
CA MET A 80 -10.26 -3.24 1.94
C MET A 80 -9.98 -4.74 1.93
N GLU A 81 -10.04 -5.39 0.75
CA GLU A 81 -9.69 -6.80 0.58
C GLU A 81 -8.23 -7.06 0.97
N GLU A 82 -7.31 -6.22 0.50
CA GLU A 82 -5.89 -6.29 0.85
C GLU A 82 -5.67 -6.14 2.37
N LEU A 83 -6.31 -5.15 3.01
CA LEU A 83 -6.24 -4.98 4.46
C LEU A 83 -6.82 -6.19 5.20
N GLY A 84 -7.92 -6.76 4.71
CA GLY A 84 -8.52 -7.98 5.24
C GLY A 84 -7.54 -9.14 5.22
N ASN A 85 -6.93 -9.42 4.06
CA ASN A 85 -5.91 -10.46 3.90
C ASN A 85 -4.72 -10.28 4.85
N ILE A 86 -4.31 -9.03 5.11
CA ILE A 86 -3.21 -8.74 6.05
C ILE A 86 -3.66 -9.01 7.49
N VAL A 87 -4.81 -8.48 7.91
CA VAL A 87 -5.32 -8.58 9.29
C VAL A 87 -5.71 -10.03 9.66
N GLU A 88 -6.21 -10.80 8.70
CA GLU A 88 -6.57 -12.21 8.87
C GLU A 88 -5.38 -13.16 8.74
N HIS A 89 -4.17 -12.64 8.56
CA HIS A 89 -2.94 -13.42 8.41
C HIS A 89 -2.96 -14.37 7.20
N ALA A 90 -3.67 -13.99 6.13
CA ALA A 90 -3.66 -14.70 4.85
C ALA A 90 -2.39 -14.39 4.01
N LYS A 91 -1.54 -13.46 4.48
CA LYS A 91 -0.22 -13.15 3.90
C LYS A 91 0.90 -13.51 4.87
N GLN A 92 2.13 -13.52 4.35
CA GLN A 92 3.34 -13.72 5.16
C GLN A 92 4.11 -12.40 5.37
N ARG A 93 4.90 -12.33 6.45
CA ARG A 93 5.72 -11.16 6.84
C ARG A 93 6.52 -10.56 5.67
N HIS A 94 7.19 -11.40 4.87
CA HIS A 94 8.03 -10.92 3.79
C HIS A 94 7.24 -10.18 2.68
N HIS A 95 5.95 -10.51 2.48
CA HIS A 95 5.08 -9.77 1.57
C HIS A 95 4.86 -8.34 2.08
N ILE A 96 4.62 -8.18 3.38
CA ILE A 96 4.36 -6.88 4.00
C ILE A 96 5.61 -6.00 3.90
N ILE A 97 6.77 -6.57 4.24
CA ILE A 97 8.06 -5.88 4.18
C ILE A 97 8.36 -5.44 2.74
N GLY A 98 8.29 -6.36 1.77
CA GLY A 98 8.61 -6.07 0.38
C GLY A 98 7.66 -5.05 -0.25
N GLN A 99 6.36 -5.09 0.07
CA GLN A 99 5.37 -4.24 -0.58
C GLN A 99 5.22 -2.86 0.09
N TYR A 100 5.28 -2.78 1.42
CA TYR A 100 4.86 -1.60 2.18
C TYR A 100 5.94 -0.95 3.05
N VAL A 101 7.08 -1.63 3.29
CA VAL A 101 8.19 -1.10 4.08
C VAL A 101 9.34 -0.67 3.18
N VAL A 102 9.89 -1.63 2.44
CA VAL A 102 11.09 -1.44 1.61
C VAL A 102 10.72 -0.82 0.24
N GLY A 103 9.49 -1.07 -0.21
CA GLY A 103 9.02 -0.71 -1.55
C GLY A 103 9.71 -1.54 -2.65
N ARG A 104 9.17 -1.47 -3.88
CA ARG A 104 9.74 -2.21 -5.03
C ARG A 104 11.20 -1.86 -5.34
N GLY A 105 11.68 -0.70 -4.89
CA GLY A 105 13.05 -0.25 -5.13
C GLY A 105 14.08 -0.70 -4.09
N GLY A 106 13.68 -1.05 -2.86
CA GLY A 106 14.65 -1.37 -1.81
C GLY A 106 15.06 -2.85 -1.73
N LEU A 107 14.36 -3.75 -2.44
CA LEU A 107 14.82 -5.14 -2.63
C LEU A 107 15.96 -5.24 -3.66
N VAL A 108 16.11 -4.21 -4.50
CA VAL A 108 17.17 -4.05 -5.48
C VAL A 108 18.11 -2.95 -4.99
N GLN A 109 18.80 -3.20 -3.86
CA GLN A 109 20.00 -2.43 -3.56
C GLN A 109 21.10 -2.87 -4.53
N ASP A 110 21.08 -2.27 -5.73
CA ASP A 110 22.20 -2.30 -6.66
C ASP A 110 23.26 -1.32 -6.13
N LEU A 111 23.88 -1.67 -5.00
CA LEU A 111 24.92 -0.85 -4.36
C LEU A 111 26.29 -1.39 -4.73
N GLY A 112 26.61 -1.31 -6.02
CA GLY A 112 28.00 -1.24 -6.45
C GLY A 112 28.49 0.22 -6.35
N PRO A 113 29.70 0.49 -5.82
CA PRO A 113 30.31 1.84 -5.84
C PRO A 113 30.53 2.41 -7.26
N LYS A 114 30.27 1.62 -8.31
CA LYS A 114 30.37 2.00 -9.72
C LYS A 114 29.22 2.89 -10.22
N ASP A 115 28.18 3.09 -9.41
CA ASP A 115 26.91 3.61 -9.90
C ASP A 115 26.52 4.99 -9.33
N GLN A 116 27.45 5.61 -8.59
CA GLN A 116 27.37 7.01 -8.16
C GLN A 116 27.77 7.92 -9.33
N GLY A 117 26.77 8.44 -10.06
CA GLY A 117 26.98 9.45 -11.11
C GLY A 117 26.60 9.01 -12.53
N SER A 118 26.24 7.74 -12.74
CA SER A 118 25.70 7.25 -14.01
C SER A 118 24.25 7.75 -14.21
N SER A 119 23.95 8.25 -15.41
CA SER A 119 22.60 8.71 -15.76
C SER A 119 21.63 7.53 -15.79
N ASN A 120 20.33 7.79 -15.54
CA ASN A 120 19.29 6.76 -15.65
C ASN A 120 19.30 6.05 -17.02
N PHE A 121 19.65 6.78 -18.08
CA PHE A 121 19.86 6.21 -19.41
C PHE A 121 20.99 5.17 -19.42
N LEU A 122 22.17 5.49 -18.88
CA LEU A 122 23.32 4.56 -18.88
C LEU A 122 23.05 3.31 -18.05
N LYS A 123 22.37 3.46 -16.90
CA LYS A 123 21.95 2.33 -16.06
C LYS A 123 21.03 1.40 -16.83
N ASN A 124 20.01 1.95 -17.50
CA ASN A 124 19.09 1.16 -18.31
C ASN A 124 19.77 0.55 -19.54
N PHE A 125 20.68 1.29 -20.18
CA PHE A 125 21.45 0.82 -21.33
C PHE A 125 22.29 -0.41 -20.99
N TYR A 126 22.98 -0.42 -19.84
CA TYR A 126 23.74 -1.58 -19.38
C TYR A 126 22.86 -2.70 -18.80
N GLY A 127 21.67 -2.37 -18.29
CA GLY A 127 20.68 -3.33 -17.77
C GLY A 127 19.87 -4.08 -18.84
N GLY A 128 19.87 -3.61 -20.09
CA GLY A 128 19.23 -4.26 -21.24
C GLY A 128 18.07 -3.47 -21.86
N ASN A 129 17.54 -3.97 -22.98
CA ASN A 129 16.64 -3.22 -23.88
C ASN A 129 15.14 -3.25 -23.51
N TYR A 130 14.76 -3.55 -22.26
CA TYR A 130 13.35 -3.57 -21.85
C TYR A 130 13.02 -2.28 -21.09
N PHE A 131 12.66 -1.24 -21.86
CA PHE A 131 12.09 0.02 -21.35
C PHE A 131 10.57 -0.10 -21.19
#